data_AF-A0A8W7P5P0-F1
#
_entry.id   AF-A0A8W7P5P0-F1
#
_cell.length_a   1.000
_cell.length_b   1.000
_cell.length_c   1.000
_cell.angle_alpha   90.00
_cell.angle_beta   90.00
_cell.angle_gamma   90.00
#
_symmetry.space_group_name_H-M   'P 1'
#
loop_
_entity.id
_entity.type
_entity.pdbx_description
1 polymer ?
#
loop_
_entity_poly.entity_id
_entity_poly.type
_entity_poly.pdbx_seq_one_letter_code
_entity_poly.pdbx_strand_id
1 'polypeptide(L)'
;MDTYYRKAAKSTEKAPPPQPTEEPPRKRKLFNVQTSEEDIMPRLATVGRSKTPATTKRRSLAPSSDMKSPTSSLTKKRRTTALFTSQAEPGQCQPEKEGPRKNLFPVGRGLPTMASQYPPNGGQTQQNGGPLLPRQYLATTNLHTEQSTFVKEAIASLDGFIIEANVSDNTTHLVTLEPRRTINLLRALIRGLWIVRYEWIVESYHAGRWLPEERFELKEFSRAVQLNRSERQAFGSQYRNELWADFAPFWISPRCAVPAQQLRELIVLCRGKVTGNASRAKFLVVEPNDNDAAPIEGQIVVAPGWILDSITINKVKKLTKKYRIE
;
A
#
# COMPACT_ATOMS: atom_id res chain seq x y z
N MET A 1 61.50 -21.08 -39.47
CA MET A 1 61.76 -19.80 -40.14
C MET A 1 61.27 -19.90 -41.59
N ASP A 2 60.26 -19.10 -41.92
CA ASP A 2 59.92 -18.62 -43.28
C ASP A 2 59.04 -19.35 -44.32
N THR A 3 58.26 -20.37 -43.98
CA THR A 3 57.22 -20.85 -44.94
C THR A 3 55.84 -21.20 -44.36
N TYR A 4 55.66 -21.19 -43.04
CA TYR A 4 54.36 -21.54 -42.42
C TYR A 4 53.49 -20.31 -42.03
N TYR A 5 54.02 -19.09 -42.07
CA TYR A 5 53.31 -17.86 -41.66
C TYR A 5 52.85 -16.93 -42.80
N ARG A 6 52.95 -17.35 -44.07
CA ARG A 6 52.56 -16.50 -45.23
C ARG A 6 51.15 -16.74 -45.79
N LYS A 7 50.34 -17.60 -45.16
CA LYS A 7 48.97 -17.91 -45.62
C LYS A 7 47.84 -17.18 -44.89
N ALA A 8 48.15 -16.17 -44.07
CA ALA A 8 47.15 -15.39 -43.33
C ALA A 8 47.19 -13.87 -43.63
N ALA A 9 47.73 -13.46 -44.78
CA ALA A 9 47.79 -12.06 -45.18
C ALA A 9 47.56 -11.91 -46.69
N LYS A 10 46.32 -12.10 -47.13
CA LYS A 10 45.75 -11.62 -48.42
C LYS A 10 44.27 -12.02 -48.49
N SER A 11 43.43 -11.18 -47.91
CA SER A 11 42.04 -10.93 -48.33
C SER A 11 41.45 -9.89 -47.37
N THR A 12 41.94 -8.66 -47.49
CA THR A 12 41.28 -7.45 -47.00
C THR A 12 40.62 -6.81 -48.21
N GLU A 13 39.40 -7.24 -48.52
CA GLU A 13 38.47 -6.47 -49.34
C GLU A 13 37.24 -6.14 -48.53
N LYS A 14 36.79 -4.90 -48.75
CA LYS A 14 36.05 -4.05 -47.83
C LYS A 14 34.55 -4.23 -48.07
N ALA A 15 33.82 -4.82 -47.12
CA ALA A 15 32.35 -4.81 -47.10
C ALA A 15 31.85 -3.75 -46.10
N PRO A 16 30.75 -3.02 -46.39
CA PRO A 16 30.26 -1.95 -45.52
C PRO A 16 29.61 -2.49 -44.24
N PRO A 17 29.65 -1.73 -43.13
CA PRO A 17 29.10 -2.15 -41.85
C PRO A 17 27.55 -2.14 -41.88
N PRO A 18 26.87 -3.15 -41.28
CA PRO A 18 25.44 -3.10 -41.08
C PRO A 18 25.08 -2.07 -39.99
N GLN A 19 24.03 -1.29 -40.26
CA GLN A 19 23.47 -0.30 -39.34
C GLN A 19 22.86 -0.97 -38.09
N PRO A 20 22.96 -0.35 -36.90
CA PRO A 20 22.37 -0.89 -35.69
C PRO A 20 20.86 -0.65 -35.66
N THR A 21 20.08 -1.72 -35.75
CA THR A 21 18.66 -1.71 -35.37
C THR A 21 18.56 -1.67 -33.84
N GLU A 22 18.02 -0.57 -33.31
CA GLU A 22 17.62 -0.42 -31.92
C GLU A 22 16.47 -1.37 -31.58
N GLU A 23 16.76 -2.51 -30.95
CA GLU A 23 15.78 -3.28 -30.20
C GLU A 23 15.91 -2.98 -28.69
N PRO A 24 14.79 -2.75 -27.97
CA PRO A 24 14.84 -2.44 -26.55
C PRO A 24 15.32 -3.66 -25.72
N PRO A 25 16.14 -3.44 -24.67
CA PRO A 25 16.77 -4.53 -23.95
C PRO A 25 15.74 -5.38 -23.19
N ARG A 26 15.71 -6.68 -23.51
CA ARG A 26 14.97 -7.70 -22.77
C ARG A 26 15.45 -7.73 -21.32
N LYS A 27 14.56 -7.38 -20.39
CA LYS A 27 14.79 -7.47 -18.93
C LYS A 27 15.12 -8.92 -18.55
N ARG A 28 16.38 -9.17 -18.19
CA ARG A 28 16.81 -10.42 -17.55
C ARG A 28 16.19 -10.49 -16.15
N LYS A 29 15.28 -11.45 -15.93
CA LYS A 29 14.85 -11.85 -14.58
C LYS A 29 15.99 -12.62 -13.93
N LEU A 30 16.72 -11.99 -13.03
CA LEU A 30 17.61 -12.68 -12.11
C LEU A 30 16.76 -13.26 -10.97
N PHE A 31 17.09 -14.49 -10.57
CA PHE A 31 16.53 -15.26 -9.45
C PHE A 31 15.21 -16.04 -9.72
N ASN A 32 15.36 -17.23 -10.29
CA ASN A 32 14.44 -18.35 -10.09
C ASN A 32 15.08 -19.31 -9.07
N VAL A 33 14.78 -19.14 -7.79
CA VAL A 33 15.09 -20.14 -6.76
C VAL A 33 13.79 -20.88 -6.47
N GLN A 34 13.69 -22.09 -7.00
CA GLN A 34 12.71 -23.08 -6.58
C GLN A 34 13.09 -23.56 -5.18
N THR A 35 12.28 -23.25 -4.18
CA THR A 35 12.28 -23.96 -2.89
C THR A 35 11.03 -24.84 -2.84
N SER A 36 11.25 -26.15 -2.79
CA SER A 36 10.26 -27.17 -2.47
C SER A 36 9.91 -27.08 -0.98
N GLU A 37 8.62 -26.95 -0.67
CA GLU A 37 8.05 -27.11 0.66
C GLU A 37 7.86 -28.61 0.93
N GLU A 38 8.28 -29.08 2.11
CA GLU A 38 7.71 -30.28 2.74
C GLU A 38 7.22 -29.90 4.16
N ASP A 39 5.93 -30.16 4.38
CA ASP A 39 5.21 -30.11 5.65
C ASP A 39 5.66 -31.25 6.59
N ILE A 40 5.46 -31.09 7.91
CA ILE A 40 4.76 -32.04 8.81
C ILE A 40 4.71 -31.45 10.24
N MET A 41 3.50 -31.24 10.77
CA MET A 41 3.18 -31.32 12.20
C MET A 41 1.91 -32.16 12.38
N PRO A 42 1.81 -33.03 13.41
CA PRO A 42 0.55 -33.65 13.77
C PRO A 42 -0.16 -32.91 14.92
N ARG A 43 -1.49 -32.90 14.85
CA ARG A 43 -2.43 -32.49 15.90
C ARG A 43 -2.71 -33.65 16.87
N LEU A 44 -3.07 -33.33 18.11
CA LEU A 44 -3.97 -34.14 18.93
C LEU A 44 -5.00 -33.26 19.66
N ALA A 45 -6.22 -33.78 19.72
CA ALA A 45 -7.42 -33.18 20.30
C ALA A 45 -7.65 -33.68 21.74
N THR A 46 -8.51 -32.99 22.51
CA THR A 46 -9.74 -33.52 23.19
C THR A 46 -10.32 -32.46 24.15
N VAL A 47 -11.59 -32.03 23.99
CA VAL A 47 -12.86 -32.46 24.65
C VAL A 47 -13.23 -31.63 25.89
N GLY A 48 -14.46 -31.10 25.87
CA GLY A 48 -15.15 -30.58 27.06
C GLY A 48 -16.54 -30.02 26.71
N ARG A 49 -17.59 -30.73 27.12
CA ARG A 49 -19.02 -30.53 26.82
C ARG A 49 -19.76 -30.13 28.10
N SER A 50 -20.73 -29.21 28.05
CA SER A 50 -21.91 -29.23 28.95
C SER A 50 -23.07 -28.38 28.40
N LYS A 51 -24.29 -28.74 28.83
CA LYS A 51 -25.61 -28.40 28.28
C LYS A 51 -26.41 -27.47 29.24
N THR A 52 -27.16 -26.49 28.69
CA THR A 52 -28.56 -25.98 28.95
C THR A 52 -29.23 -25.96 30.37
N PRO A 53 -30.41 -25.32 30.63
CA PRO A 53 -31.22 -24.29 29.92
C PRO A 53 -31.87 -23.15 30.79
N ALA A 54 -32.49 -22.17 30.09
CA ALA A 54 -33.75 -21.39 30.32
C ALA A 54 -34.16 -20.75 31.68
N THR A 55 -34.64 -19.48 31.64
CA THR A 55 -36.01 -19.06 32.11
C THR A 55 -36.34 -17.56 31.85
N THR A 56 -37.42 -17.35 31.08
CA THR A 56 -38.61 -16.45 31.24
C THR A 56 -38.61 -15.13 32.04
N LYS A 57 -39.19 -14.07 31.43
CA LYS A 57 -40.31 -13.16 31.88
C LYS A 57 -40.31 -11.89 30.98
N ARG A 58 -41.37 -11.09 30.73
CA ARG A 58 -42.84 -11.19 30.53
C ARG A 58 -43.30 -9.75 30.16
N ARG A 59 -44.17 -9.62 29.14
CA ARG A 59 -45.12 -8.54 28.75
C ARG A 59 -45.17 -7.15 29.46
N SER A 60 -45.35 -6.09 28.66
CA SER A 60 -46.56 -5.21 28.58
C SER A 60 -46.34 -4.05 27.57
N LEU A 61 -47.11 -3.92 26.47
CA LEU A 61 -48.36 -3.12 26.27
C LEU A 61 -48.20 -1.59 26.31
N ALA A 62 -48.52 -0.95 25.18
CA ALA A 62 -48.58 0.50 24.93
C ALA A 62 -49.80 1.19 25.61
N PRO A 63 -49.96 2.52 25.46
CA PRO A 63 -50.86 2.99 24.40
C PRO A 63 -50.47 4.31 23.69
N SER A 64 -51.14 4.51 22.56
CA SER A 64 -51.20 5.66 21.66
C SER A 64 -52.21 6.73 22.07
N SER A 65 -52.03 7.98 21.61
CA SER A 65 -53.13 8.93 21.39
C SER A 65 -52.83 9.93 20.26
N ASP A 66 -53.70 9.85 19.24
CA ASP A 66 -54.20 10.83 18.25
C ASP A 66 -54.45 12.27 18.80
N MET A 67 -54.68 13.39 18.09
CA MET A 67 -54.88 13.75 16.66
C MET A 67 -55.06 15.30 16.54
N LYS A 68 -55.01 15.79 15.29
CA LYS A 68 -55.74 16.93 14.66
C LYS A 68 -55.13 18.35 14.55
N SER A 69 -54.90 18.69 13.27
CA SER A 69 -55.00 20.00 12.58
C SER A 69 -56.43 20.61 12.59
N PRO A 70 -56.66 21.85 12.07
CA PRO A 70 -57.18 21.96 10.68
C PRO A 70 -56.84 23.25 9.86
N THR A 71 -56.79 23.08 8.51
CA THR A 71 -57.30 23.91 7.34
C THR A 71 -57.06 25.44 7.20
N SER A 72 -57.02 26.11 6.03
CA SER A 72 -56.92 25.82 4.58
C SER A 72 -57.06 27.14 3.76
N SER A 73 -56.47 27.25 2.56
CA SER A 73 -57.01 27.83 1.28
C SER A 73 -55.84 28.24 0.33
N LEU A 74 -55.56 27.57 -0.80
CA LEU A 74 -56.20 27.53 -2.14
C LEU A 74 -56.07 28.81 -2.99
N THR A 75 -55.23 28.77 -4.04
CA THR A 75 -55.62 29.14 -5.42
C THR A 75 -54.78 28.35 -6.45
N LYS A 76 -55.38 28.10 -7.62
CA LYS A 76 -55.02 27.10 -8.64
C LYS A 76 -54.97 27.82 -10.00
N LYS A 77 -53.91 27.64 -10.81
CA LYS A 77 -53.96 27.85 -12.27
C LYS A 77 -53.06 26.84 -13.03
N ARG A 78 -53.72 26.15 -13.97
CA ARG A 78 -53.27 25.31 -15.12
C ARG A 78 -52.68 26.24 -16.21
N ARG A 79 -51.88 25.89 -17.24
CA ARG A 79 -51.34 24.67 -17.90
C ARG A 79 -50.31 25.18 -18.97
N THR A 80 -49.49 24.27 -19.53
CA THR A 80 -48.81 24.31 -20.89
C THR A 80 -47.70 25.36 -21.08
N THR A 81 -46.57 25.18 -21.79
CA THR A 81 -46.05 24.24 -22.80
C THR A 81 -44.58 24.58 -23.08
N ALA A 82 -43.84 23.64 -23.67
CA ALA A 82 -42.65 23.84 -24.52
C ALA A 82 -41.26 24.10 -23.86
N LEU A 83 -40.40 23.10 -24.04
CA LEU A 83 -39.05 23.20 -24.64
C LEU A 83 -38.23 24.43 -24.24
N PHE A 84 -37.39 24.28 -23.22
CA PHE A 84 -36.25 25.17 -23.03
C PHE A 84 -34.96 24.41 -23.37
N THR A 85 -34.43 24.72 -24.55
CA THR A 85 -33.06 24.46 -24.95
C THR A 85 -32.13 25.24 -24.02
N SER A 86 -31.45 24.55 -23.11
CA SER A 86 -30.33 25.15 -22.38
C SER A 86 -29.04 24.86 -23.12
N GLN A 87 -28.37 25.93 -23.54
CA GLN A 87 -27.02 25.94 -24.07
C GLN A 87 -26.05 25.53 -22.95
N ALA A 88 -25.42 24.37 -23.08
CA ALA A 88 -24.29 23.98 -22.26
C ALA A 88 -23.01 24.33 -23.01
N GLU A 89 -22.43 25.49 -22.69
CA GLU A 89 -21.03 25.77 -22.98
C GLU A 89 -20.13 24.87 -22.10
N PRO A 90 -19.02 24.33 -22.64
CA PRO A 90 -18.10 23.47 -21.91
C PRO A 90 -17.27 24.27 -20.89
N GLY A 91 -17.76 24.32 -19.65
CA GLY A 91 -17.05 24.86 -18.50
C GLY A 91 -15.83 24.01 -18.13
N GLN A 92 -14.66 24.64 -18.22
CA GLN A 92 -13.33 24.10 -18.00
C GLN A 92 -13.18 23.42 -16.63
N CYS A 93 -12.82 22.14 -16.67
CA CYS A 93 -12.29 21.42 -15.51
C CYS A 93 -10.91 22.02 -15.20
N GLN A 94 -10.82 22.85 -14.16
CA GLN A 94 -9.53 23.38 -13.73
C GLN A 94 -8.68 22.23 -13.19
N PRO A 95 -7.43 22.05 -13.66
CA PRO A 95 -6.49 21.16 -13.00
C PRO A 95 -6.19 21.78 -11.65
N GLU A 96 -6.48 21.05 -10.56
CA GLU A 96 -5.94 21.38 -9.26
C GLU A 96 -4.43 21.51 -9.39
N LYS A 97 -3.89 22.68 -9.02
CA LYS A 97 -2.45 22.93 -9.00
C LYS A 97 -1.81 21.95 -8.01
N GLU A 98 -1.30 20.83 -8.51
CA GLU A 98 -0.34 20.01 -7.79
C GLU A 98 0.81 20.94 -7.38
N GLY A 99 0.94 21.21 -6.07
CA GLY A 99 2.12 21.86 -5.53
C GLY A 99 3.38 21.10 -5.95
N PRO A 100 4.55 21.75 -6.00
CA PRO A 100 5.76 21.13 -6.52
C PRO A 100 6.02 19.85 -5.74
N ARG A 101 5.87 18.69 -6.41
CA ARG A 101 6.32 17.39 -5.90
C ARG A 101 7.80 17.54 -5.65
N LYS A 102 8.18 17.82 -4.40
CA LYS A 102 9.57 17.73 -3.97
C LYS A 102 9.97 16.29 -4.27
N ASN A 103 10.88 16.09 -5.22
CA ASN A 103 11.45 14.77 -5.49
C ASN A 103 12.27 14.36 -4.27
N LEU A 104 11.59 13.92 -3.22
CA LEU A 104 12.14 13.56 -1.91
C LEU A 104 13.06 12.33 -2.00
N PHE A 105 13.04 11.65 -3.15
CA PHE A 105 13.76 10.40 -3.42
C PHE A 105 14.49 10.46 -4.78
N PRO A 106 15.61 11.19 -4.90
CA PRO A 106 16.38 11.23 -6.14
C PRO A 106 16.82 9.83 -6.58
N VAL A 107 16.88 9.56 -7.88
CA VAL A 107 17.38 8.25 -8.38
C VAL A 107 18.82 8.04 -7.90
N GLY A 108 19.13 6.89 -7.32
CA GLY A 108 20.44 6.58 -6.74
C GLY A 108 20.68 7.12 -5.32
N ARG A 109 19.80 7.99 -4.80
CA ARG A 109 19.69 8.26 -3.36
C ARG A 109 18.38 7.69 -2.87
N GLY A 110 18.46 6.52 -2.24
CA GLY A 110 17.29 5.84 -1.70
C GLY A 110 16.64 6.57 -0.52
N LEU A 111 15.94 5.81 0.33
CA LEU A 111 15.34 6.40 1.51
C LEU A 111 16.41 7.06 2.39
N PRO A 112 16.09 8.22 2.97
CA PRO A 112 16.99 8.87 3.91
C PRO A 112 17.16 8.00 5.15
N THR A 113 18.40 7.88 5.61
CA THR A 113 18.75 7.31 6.91
C THR A 113 19.04 8.46 7.86
N MET A 114 18.29 8.55 8.94
CA MET A 114 18.34 9.65 9.90
C MET A 114 19.70 9.73 10.58
N ALA A 115 20.33 8.60 10.89
CA ALA A 115 21.68 8.56 11.45
C ALA A 115 22.74 9.24 10.57
N SER A 116 22.54 9.24 9.25
CA SER A 116 23.44 9.91 8.29
C SER A 116 23.12 11.39 8.11
N GLN A 117 21.85 11.77 8.27
CA GLN A 117 21.39 13.15 8.09
C GLN A 117 21.57 14.00 9.34
N TYR A 118 21.50 13.40 10.53
CA TYR A 118 21.55 14.06 11.83
C TYR A 118 22.72 13.51 12.67
N PRO A 119 23.97 13.88 12.35
CA PRO A 119 25.14 13.43 13.12
C PRO A 119 25.19 14.07 14.52
N PRO A 120 25.80 13.38 15.51
CA PRO A 120 25.81 13.79 16.92
C PRO A 120 26.41 15.18 17.21
N ASN A 121 27.27 15.71 16.32
CA ASN A 121 27.92 17.02 16.50
C ASN A 121 27.33 18.12 15.59
N GLY A 122 26.14 17.90 15.01
CA GLY A 122 25.47 18.86 14.10
C GLY A 122 24.40 19.74 14.76
N GLY A 123 24.16 19.58 16.06
CA GLY A 123 23.29 20.48 16.82
C GLY A 123 24.03 21.80 17.09
N GLN A 124 23.64 22.86 16.36
CA GLN A 124 24.16 24.23 16.42
C GLN A 124 25.40 24.55 15.57
N THR A 125 25.22 24.54 14.25
CA THR A 125 25.77 25.63 13.42
C THR A 125 24.62 26.53 12.95
N GLN A 126 23.92 27.15 13.91
CA GLN A 126 23.25 28.43 13.68
C GLN A 126 24.28 29.56 13.84
N GLN A 127 25.35 29.49 13.07
CA GLN A 127 26.10 30.66 12.66
C GLN A 127 26.36 30.45 11.17
N ASN A 128 25.68 31.26 10.35
CA ASN A 128 25.68 31.27 8.89
C ASN A 128 24.70 30.31 8.19
N GLY A 129 23.42 30.70 8.14
CA GLY A 129 22.59 30.68 6.92
C GLY A 129 22.49 29.42 6.05
N GLY A 130 22.90 28.24 6.53
CA GLY A 130 22.81 26.99 5.79
C GLY A 130 21.35 26.50 5.69
N PRO A 131 20.96 25.81 4.60
CA PRO A 131 19.61 25.29 4.45
C PRO A 131 19.31 24.27 5.57
N LEU A 132 18.24 24.52 6.33
CA LEU A 132 17.68 23.59 7.31
C LEU A 132 17.55 22.20 6.67
N LEU A 133 18.07 21.17 7.35
CA LEU A 133 17.94 19.79 6.88
C LEU A 133 16.45 19.47 6.66
N PRO A 134 16.10 18.82 5.53
CA PRO A 134 14.71 18.58 5.19
C PRO A 134 14.08 17.63 6.20
N ARG A 135 13.02 18.07 6.87
CA ARG A 135 12.22 17.22 7.75
C ARG A 135 11.65 16.03 6.98
N GLN A 136 11.76 14.87 7.60
CA GLN A 136 11.20 13.62 7.11
C GLN A 136 9.82 13.39 7.69
N TYR A 137 9.05 12.49 7.09
CA TYR A 137 7.70 12.16 7.55
C TYR A 137 7.68 10.75 8.14
N LEU A 138 7.08 10.64 9.33
CA LEU A 138 7.00 9.41 10.12
C LEU A 138 5.54 9.10 10.44
N ALA A 139 5.10 7.89 10.10
CA ALA A 139 3.82 7.37 10.53
C ALA A 139 4.02 6.37 11.68
N THR A 140 3.01 6.18 12.50
CA THR A 140 3.00 5.16 13.55
C THR A 140 1.84 4.18 13.36
N THR A 141 2.00 2.95 13.84
CA THR A 141 0.91 1.96 13.86
C THR A 141 1.07 0.98 15.01
N ASN A 142 -0.04 0.49 15.57
CA ASN A 142 -0.07 -0.37 16.75
C ASN A 142 0.66 0.21 17.98
N LEU A 143 0.60 1.53 18.18
CA LEU A 143 1.10 2.16 19.39
C LEU A 143 -0.06 2.46 20.33
N HIS A 144 0.12 2.26 21.64
CA HIS A 144 -0.83 2.75 22.64
C HIS A 144 -0.55 4.23 22.93
N THR A 145 -1.39 4.85 23.74
CA THR A 145 -1.33 6.28 24.05
C THR A 145 0.02 6.69 24.65
N GLU A 146 0.56 5.87 25.56
CA GLU A 146 1.85 6.14 26.21
C GLU A 146 3.00 6.13 25.20
N GLN A 147 3.12 5.09 24.37
CA GLN A 147 4.18 5.03 23.36
C GLN A 147 4.02 6.15 22.33
N SER A 148 2.78 6.46 21.92
CA SER A 148 2.53 7.56 20.97
C SER A 148 2.92 8.93 21.54
N THR A 149 2.76 9.12 22.86
CA THR A 149 3.18 10.34 23.56
C THR A 149 4.70 10.42 23.64
N PHE A 150 5.35 9.31 23.97
CA PHE A 150 6.81 9.22 23.99
C PHE A 150 7.43 9.45 22.60
N VAL A 151 6.82 8.95 21.52
CA VAL A 151 7.29 9.25 20.14
C VAL A 151 7.29 10.76 19.87
N LYS A 152 6.27 11.48 20.33
CA LYS A 152 6.20 12.95 20.18
C LYS A 152 7.29 13.65 20.97
N GLU A 153 7.53 13.21 22.21
CA GLU A 153 8.62 13.73 23.06
C GLU A 153 9.99 13.50 22.41
N ALA A 154 10.27 12.27 21.96
CA ALA A 154 11.53 11.92 21.33
C ALA A 154 11.78 12.73 20.06
N ILE A 155 10.76 12.92 19.22
CA ILE A 155 10.86 13.74 18.01
C ILE A 155 11.04 15.24 18.36
N ALA A 156 10.42 15.74 19.43
CA ALA A 156 10.63 17.12 19.88
C ALA A 156 12.07 17.36 20.37
N SER A 157 12.69 16.34 20.96
CA SER A 157 14.08 16.40 21.45
C SER A 157 15.12 16.25 20.33
N LEU A 158 14.93 15.27 19.43
CA LEU A 158 15.90 14.95 18.38
C LEU A 158 15.70 15.75 17.08
N ASP A 159 14.50 16.32 16.88
CA ASP A 159 14.01 16.95 15.64
C ASP A 159 14.13 16.02 14.40
N GLY A 160 13.72 16.52 13.24
CA GLY A 160 13.91 15.88 11.95
C GLY A 160 12.71 15.08 11.42
N PHE A 161 11.65 14.93 12.21
CA PHE A 161 10.41 14.29 11.78
C PHE A 161 9.17 15.16 11.92
N ILE A 162 8.23 14.95 11.00
CA ILE A 162 6.83 15.36 11.09
C ILE A 162 5.99 14.08 11.21
N ILE A 163 5.18 13.99 12.26
CA ILE A 163 4.33 12.83 12.50
C ILE A 163 3.06 12.92 11.65
N GLU A 164 2.75 11.85 10.92
CA GLU A 164 1.52 11.68 10.16
C GLU A 164 0.68 10.52 10.73
N ALA A 165 -0.65 10.64 10.66
CA ALA A 165 -1.55 9.58 11.12
C ALA A 165 -1.59 8.37 10.17
N ASN A 166 -1.41 8.62 8.87
CA ASN A 166 -1.47 7.60 7.82
C ASN A 166 -0.22 7.69 6.94
N VAL A 167 0.21 6.55 6.42
CA VAL A 167 1.31 6.50 5.46
C VAL A 167 0.87 7.16 4.15
N SER A 168 1.58 8.23 3.79
CA SER A 168 1.39 9.05 2.59
C SER A 168 2.50 8.80 1.55
N ASP A 169 2.51 9.57 0.46
CA ASP A 169 3.59 9.57 -0.53
C ASP A 169 4.91 10.14 0.03
N ASN A 170 4.83 10.99 1.06
CA ASN A 170 5.97 11.68 1.65
C ASN A 170 6.58 10.90 2.82
N THR A 171 5.82 9.97 3.40
CA THR A 171 6.27 9.15 4.53
C THR A 171 7.52 8.36 4.15
N THR A 172 8.50 8.37 5.05
CA THR A 172 9.78 7.67 4.89
C THR A 172 9.95 6.55 5.90
N HIS A 173 9.37 6.72 7.08
CA HIS A 173 9.47 5.79 8.20
C HIS A 173 8.08 5.43 8.72
N LEU A 174 7.89 4.15 9.01
CA LEU A 174 6.77 3.63 9.77
C LEU A 174 7.33 2.98 11.04
N VAL A 175 6.87 3.46 12.20
CA VAL A 175 7.20 2.88 13.49
C VAL A 175 6.05 2.01 13.97
N THR A 176 6.36 0.80 14.46
CA THR A 176 5.36 -0.07 15.07
C THR A 176 5.89 -0.78 16.32
N LEU A 177 5.00 -1.04 17.27
CA LEU A 177 5.33 -1.81 18.47
C LEU A 177 5.27 -3.32 18.22
N GLU A 178 4.32 -3.77 17.39
CA GLU A 178 4.05 -5.19 17.17
C GLU A 178 3.97 -5.50 15.67
N PRO A 179 4.38 -6.72 15.24
CA PRO A 179 4.29 -7.17 13.85
C PRO A 179 2.86 -7.55 13.44
N ARG A 180 1.87 -6.69 13.71
CA ARG A 180 0.48 -6.88 13.27
C ARG A 180 0.26 -6.26 11.91
N ARG A 181 -0.44 -7.00 11.05
CA ARG A 181 -0.85 -6.51 9.74
C ARG A 181 -1.92 -5.42 9.87
N THR A 182 -1.49 -4.17 9.71
CA THR A 182 -2.38 -3.00 9.58
C THR A 182 -2.31 -2.41 8.18
N ILE A 183 -3.27 -1.55 7.84
CA ILE A 183 -3.27 -0.86 6.54
C ILE A 183 -2.05 0.05 6.38
N ASN A 184 -1.63 0.76 7.44
CA ASN A 184 -0.40 1.57 7.39
C ASN A 184 0.83 0.69 7.16
N LEU A 185 0.91 -0.49 7.77
CA LEU A 185 1.99 -1.44 7.51
C LEU A 185 2.00 -1.87 6.04
N LEU A 186 0.84 -2.27 5.50
CA LEU A 186 0.75 -2.65 4.08
C LEU A 186 1.10 -1.49 3.13
N ARG A 187 0.64 -0.26 3.41
CA ARG A 187 1.03 0.94 2.65
C ARG A 187 2.55 1.14 2.67
N ALA A 188 3.17 1.06 3.84
CA ALA A 188 4.61 1.21 3.99
C ALA A 188 5.39 0.11 3.25
N LEU A 189 4.90 -1.12 3.30
CA LEU A 189 5.50 -2.28 2.64
C LEU A 189 5.45 -2.12 1.12
N ILE A 190 4.29 -1.74 0.56
CA ILE A 190 4.14 -1.50 -0.88
C ILE A 190 5.10 -0.39 -1.34
N ARG A 191 5.22 0.68 -0.54
CA ARG A 191 6.10 1.83 -0.82
C ARG A 191 7.58 1.55 -0.54
N GLY A 192 7.92 0.42 0.08
CA GLY A 192 9.30 0.07 0.42
C GLY A 192 9.92 1.03 1.43
N LEU A 193 9.16 1.49 2.42
CA LEU A 193 9.62 2.41 3.48
C LEU A 193 10.49 1.71 4.53
N TRP A 194 11.16 2.49 5.37
CA TRP A 194 11.71 1.96 6.62
C TRP A 194 10.56 1.55 7.55
N ILE A 195 10.40 0.24 7.77
CA ILE A 195 9.46 -0.29 8.76
C ILE A 195 10.28 -0.78 9.94
N VAL A 196 10.25 0.00 11.01
CA VAL A 196 11.11 -0.21 12.19
C VAL A 196 10.28 -0.42 13.44
N ARG A 197 10.87 -1.14 14.39
CA ARG A 197 10.28 -1.37 15.70
C ARG A 197 10.37 -0.12 16.57
N TYR A 198 9.47 0.02 17.53
CA TYR A 198 9.38 1.15 18.45
C TYR A 198 10.68 1.41 19.23
N GLU A 199 11.44 0.35 19.53
CA GLU A 199 12.73 0.41 20.22
C GLU A 199 13.73 1.33 19.51
N TRP A 200 13.63 1.51 18.19
CA TRP A 200 14.46 2.45 17.45
C TRP A 200 14.32 3.89 17.98
N ILE A 201 13.09 4.30 18.29
CA ILE A 201 12.82 5.64 18.84
C ILE A 201 13.38 5.75 20.25
N VAL A 202 13.15 4.73 21.08
CA VAL A 202 13.60 4.68 22.49
C VAL A 202 15.13 4.73 22.57
N GLU A 203 15.81 3.86 21.83
CA GLU A 203 17.28 3.81 21.85
C GLU A 203 17.91 5.05 21.21
N SER A 204 17.30 5.61 20.16
CA SER A 204 17.76 6.88 19.58
C SER A 204 17.62 8.05 20.56
N TYR A 205 16.51 8.09 21.30
CA TYR A 205 16.28 9.10 22.33
C TYR A 205 17.33 9.01 23.43
N HIS A 206 17.58 7.82 23.99
CA HIS A 206 18.61 7.62 24.99
C HIS A 206 20.03 7.91 24.49
N ALA A 207 20.30 7.65 23.20
CA ALA A 207 21.58 7.98 22.58
C ALA A 207 21.73 9.48 22.25
N GLY A 208 20.67 10.28 22.39
CA GLY A 208 20.64 11.70 22.01
C GLY A 208 20.81 11.94 20.51
N ARG A 209 20.62 10.91 19.67
CA ARG A 209 20.79 10.97 18.21
C ARG A 209 20.05 9.82 17.53
N TRP A 210 19.65 10.01 16.28
CA TRP A 210 19.08 8.93 15.48
C TRP A 210 20.09 7.81 15.24
N LEU A 211 19.73 6.58 15.63
CA LEU A 211 20.52 5.38 15.37
C LEU A 211 20.22 4.82 13.97
N PRO A 212 21.13 4.02 13.38
CA PRO A 212 20.88 3.37 12.10
C PRO A 212 19.65 2.46 12.15
N GLU A 213 18.74 2.61 11.18
CA GLU A 213 17.43 1.93 11.17
C GLU A 213 17.54 0.41 10.96
N GLU A 214 18.57 -0.04 10.24
CA GLU A 214 18.71 -1.43 9.76
C GLU A 214 18.69 -2.50 10.87
N ARG A 215 19.15 -2.15 12.08
CA ARG A 215 19.12 -3.05 13.25
C ARG A 215 17.72 -3.20 13.84
N PHE A 216 16.83 -2.26 13.54
CA PHE A 216 15.48 -2.18 14.09
C PHE A 216 14.40 -2.48 13.06
N GLU A 217 14.76 -2.84 11.82
CA GLU A 217 13.81 -3.30 10.83
C GLU A 217 12.96 -4.47 11.34
N LEU A 218 11.66 -4.45 11.02
CA LEU A 218 10.68 -5.46 11.42
C LEU A 218 10.78 -6.73 10.54
N LYS A 219 11.89 -7.46 10.67
CA LYS A 219 12.24 -8.63 9.83
C LYS A 219 11.32 -9.83 10.06
N GLU A 220 10.77 -9.95 11.26
CA GLU A 220 9.87 -11.02 11.69
C GLU A 220 8.49 -10.97 11.03
N PHE A 221 8.06 -9.80 10.54
CA PHE A 221 6.76 -9.66 9.89
C PHE A 221 6.73 -10.35 8.52
N SER A 222 7.71 -10.04 7.69
CA SER A 222 7.85 -10.61 6.34
C SER A 222 9.19 -10.25 5.73
N ARG A 223 9.76 -11.17 4.96
CA ARG A 223 10.94 -10.90 4.13
C ARG A 223 10.72 -9.73 3.15
N ALA A 224 9.47 -9.48 2.76
CA ALA A 224 9.10 -8.38 1.87
C ALA A 224 9.48 -7.00 2.43
N VAL A 225 9.55 -6.82 3.76
CA VAL A 225 9.96 -5.55 4.38
C VAL A 225 11.32 -5.11 3.84
N GLN A 226 12.31 -6.01 3.91
CA GLN A 226 13.67 -5.72 3.49
C GLN A 226 13.83 -5.70 1.97
N LEU A 227 13.15 -6.62 1.26
CA LEU A 227 13.20 -6.68 -0.20
C LEU A 227 12.70 -5.38 -0.82
N ASN A 228 11.49 -4.95 -0.47
CA ASN A 228 10.87 -3.75 -1.03
C ASN A 228 11.67 -2.50 -0.66
N ARG A 229 12.19 -2.43 0.57
CA ARG A 229 13.04 -1.32 1.01
C ARG A 229 14.37 -1.30 0.24
N SER A 230 14.98 -2.45 -0.01
CA SER A 230 16.21 -2.55 -0.82
C SER A 230 16.02 -2.14 -2.27
N GLU A 231 14.91 -2.54 -2.89
CA GLU A 231 14.53 -2.09 -4.22
C GLU A 231 14.26 -0.58 -4.23
N ARG A 232 13.55 -0.06 -3.22
CA ARG A 232 13.36 1.39 -3.04
C ARG A 232 14.68 2.14 -2.93
N GLN A 233 15.68 1.56 -2.28
CA GLN A 233 17.01 2.16 -2.19
C GLN A 233 17.69 2.27 -3.56
N ALA A 234 17.61 1.20 -4.33
CA ALA A 234 18.25 1.10 -5.64
C ALA A 234 17.58 2.00 -6.69
N PHE A 235 16.24 2.02 -6.71
CA PHE A 235 15.46 2.70 -7.74
C PHE A 235 14.99 4.11 -7.34
N GLY A 236 15.10 4.51 -6.07
CA GLY A 236 14.72 5.85 -5.60
C GLY A 236 13.26 6.18 -5.94
N SER A 237 13.02 7.31 -6.62
CA SER A 237 11.69 7.72 -7.09
C SER A 237 11.08 6.82 -8.17
N GLN A 238 11.88 6.00 -8.85
CA GLN A 238 11.40 5.07 -9.88
C GLN A 238 10.90 3.75 -9.29
N TYR A 239 11.11 3.52 -7.99
CA TYR A 239 10.59 2.34 -7.34
C TYR A 239 9.06 2.30 -7.43
N ARG A 240 8.56 1.16 -7.89
CA ARG A 240 7.13 0.87 -8.00
C ARG A 240 6.93 -0.59 -7.67
N ASN A 241 5.93 -0.89 -6.85
CA ASN A 241 5.49 -2.25 -6.65
C ASN A 241 4.50 -2.61 -7.77
N GLU A 242 4.83 -3.62 -8.57
CA GLU A 242 4.05 -4.02 -9.75
C GLU A 242 3.26 -5.31 -9.53
N LEU A 243 2.96 -5.67 -8.27
CA LEU A 243 2.33 -6.94 -7.89
C LEU A 243 1.06 -7.27 -8.70
N TRP A 244 0.28 -6.26 -9.08
CA TRP A 244 -0.98 -6.41 -9.82
C TRP A 244 -0.96 -5.80 -11.23
N ALA A 245 0.21 -5.42 -11.76
CA ALA A 245 0.31 -4.70 -13.03
C ALA A 245 -0.30 -5.47 -14.22
N ASP A 246 -0.07 -6.78 -14.27
CA ASP A 246 -0.53 -7.67 -15.35
C ASP A 246 -1.93 -8.27 -15.07
N PHE A 247 -2.57 -7.89 -13.97
CA PHE A 247 -3.87 -8.43 -13.59
C PHE A 247 -5.01 -7.67 -14.27
N ALA A 248 -6.03 -8.43 -14.65
CA ALA A 248 -7.30 -7.87 -15.10
C ALA A 248 -8.00 -7.10 -13.96
N PRO A 249 -8.96 -6.21 -14.27
CA PRO A 249 -9.55 -5.33 -13.27
C PRO A 249 -10.25 -6.08 -12.12
N PHE A 250 -10.12 -5.50 -10.93
CA PHE A 250 -10.76 -5.92 -9.70
C PHE A 250 -12.05 -5.11 -9.48
N TRP A 251 -13.08 -5.75 -8.95
CA TRP A 251 -14.21 -5.08 -8.31
C TRP A 251 -14.22 -5.46 -6.84
N ILE A 252 -14.59 -4.52 -5.97
CA ILE A 252 -14.56 -4.73 -4.51
C ILE A 252 -15.96 -4.53 -3.98
N SER A 253 -16.46 -5.51 -3.22
CA SER A 253 -17.74 -5.39 -2.53
C SER A 253 -17.68 -4.27 -1.46
N PRO A 254 -18.69 -3.39 -1.38
CA PRO A 254 -18.82 -2.41 -0.30
C PRO A 254 -18.93 -3.04 1.10
N ARG A 255 -19.28 -4.32 1.19
CA ARG A 255 -19.53 -5.05 2.45
C ARG A 255 -18.29 -5.73 3.03
N CYS A 256 -17.11 -5.54 2.43
CA CYS A 256 -15.86 -6.08 2.97
C CYS A 256 -15.56 -5.55 4.39
N ALA A 257 -14.99 -6.41 5.24
CA ALA A 257 -14.62 -6.04 6.61
C ALA A 257 -13.53 -4.96 6.61
N VAL A 258 -12.63 -4.99 5.61
CA VAL A 258 -11.73 -3.88 5.31
C VAL A 258 -12.47 -2.87 4.42
N PRO A 259 -12.50 -1.58 4.77
CA PRO A 259 -13.14 -0.55 3.97
C PRO A 259 -12.71 -0.60 2.49
N ALA A 260 -13.68 -0.64 1.58
CA ALA A 260 -13.44 -0.81 0.15
C ALA A 260 -12.48 0.24 -0.43
N GLN A 261 -12.50 1.47 0.09
CA GLN A 261 -11.59 2.53 -0.31
C GLN A 261 -10.12 2.20 0.01
N GLN A 262 -9.85 1.63 1.19
CA GLN A 262 -8.50 1.23 1.59
C GLN A 262 -7.99 0.06 0.74
N LEU A 263 -8.86 -0.92 0.47
CA LEU A 263 -8.48 -2.05 -0.38
C LEU A 263 -8.23 -1.60 -1.83
N ARG A 264 -9.07 -0.69 -2.36
CA ARG A 264 -8.85 -0.05 -3.66
C ARG A 264 -7.51 0.66 -3.72
N GLU A 265 -7.20 1.45 -2.70
CA GLU A 265 -5.91 2.16 -2.60
C GLU A 265 -4.73 1.19 -2.68
N LEU A 266 -4.73 0.11 -1.89
CA LEU A 266 -3.66 -0.88 -1.87
C LEU A 266 -3.48 -1.56 -3.25
N ILE A 267 -4.57 -1.93 -3.92
CA ILE A 267 -4.51 -2.54 -5.26
C ILE A 267 -3.89 -1.55 -6.27
N VAL A 268 -4.33 -0.29 -6.26
CA VAL A 268 -3.84 0.74 -7.18
C VAL A 268 -2.37 1.09 -6.92
N LEU A 269 -1.94 1.15 -5.65
CA LEU A 269 -0.52 1.35 -5.30
C LEU A 269 0.39 0.25 -5.87
N CYS A 270 -0.14 -0.98 -5.92
CA CYS A 270 0.49 -2.14 -6.56
C CYS A 270 0.26 -2.25 -8.08
N ARG A 271 -0.14 -1.14 -8.74
CA ARG A 271 -0.43 -1.03 -10.18
C ARG A 271 -1.61 -1.87 -10.70
N GLY A 272 -2.46 -2.33 -9.81
CA GLY A 272 -3.70 -3.00 -10.16
C GLY A 272 -4.76 -2.02 -10.66
N LYS A 273 -5.71 -2.56 -11.42
CA LYS A 273 -6.85 -1.80 -11.98
C LYS A 273 -8.10 -2.12 -11.17
N VAL A 274 -8.85 -1.11 -10.74
CA VAL A 274 -10.12 -1.30 -10.01
C VAL A 274 -11.26 -0.64 -10.78
N THR A 275 -12.39 -1.35 -10.92
CA THR A 275 -13.61 -0.88 -11.58
C THR A 275 -14.76 -0.78 -10.58
N GLY A 276 -15.64 0.21 -10.77
CA GLY A 276 -16.89 0.32 -9.99
C GLY A 276 -17.99 -0.63 -10.49
N ASN A 277 -17.85 -1.17 -11.70
CA ASN A 277 -18.81 -2.09 -12.29
C ASN A 277 -18.30 -3.53 -12.22
N ALA A 278 -19.04 -4.40 -11.52
CA ALA A 278 -18.71 -5.81 -11.33
C ALA A 278 -18.63 -6.59 -12.64
N SER A 279 -19.48 -6.30 -13.64
CA SER A 279 -19.48 -7.02 -14.92
C SER A 279 -18.22 -6.81 -15.76
N ARG A 280 -17.48 -5.72 -15.51
CA ARG A 280 -16.21 -5.39 -16.19
C ARG A 280 -14.98 -5.92 -15.47
N ALA A 281 -15.14 -6.48 -14.27
CA ALA A 281 -14.05 -7.04 -13.51
C ALA A 281 -13.83 -8.51 -13.86
N LYS A 282 -12.58 -8.96 -13.77
CA LYS A 282 -12.24 -10.40 -13.80
C LYS A 282 -12.20 -10.97 -12.39
N PHE A 283 -11.76 -10.16 -11.42
CA PHE A 283 -11.64 -10.54 -10.00
C PHE A 283 -12.70 -9.80 -9.18
N LEU A 284 -13.59 -10.55 -8.54
CA LEU A 284 -14.59 -10.02 -7.63
C LEU A 284 -14.12 -10.24 -6.20
N VAL A 285 -13.86 -9.16 -5.47
CA VAL A 285 -13.36 -9.22 -4.10
C VAL A 285 -14.53 -9.13 -3.14
N VAL A 286 -14.89 -10.24 -2.51
CA VAL A 286 -16.09 -10.40 -1.68
C VAL A 286 -15.75 -11.18 -0.42
N GLU A 287 -16.45 -10.92 0.69
CA GLU A 287 -16.24 -11.71 1.91
C GLU A 287 -16.80 -13.13 1.76
N PRO A 288 -16.20 -14.16 2.38
CA PRO A 288 -16.63 -15.55 2.23
C PRO A 288 -18.10 -15.83 2.59
N ASN A 289 -18.68 -15.02 3.48
CA ASN A 289 -20.06 -15.18 3.94
C ASN A 289 -21.05 -14.27 3.22
N ASP A 290 -20.60 -13.60 2.16
CA ASP A 290 -21.36 -12.55 1.49
C ASP A 290 -21.79 -12.97 0.08
N ASN A 291 -23.09 -12.81 -0.20
CA ASN A 291 -23.73 -13.16 -1.47
C ASN A 291 -23.77 -12.00 -2.48
N ASP A 292 -22.96 -10.95 -2.27
CA ASP A 292 -22.87 -9.83 -3.22
C ASP A 292 -22.26 -10.23 -4.57
N ALA A 293 -21.56 -11.37 -4.62
CA ALA A 293 -21.05 -11.91 -5.87
C ALA A 293 -22.18 -12.62 -6.62
N ALA A 294 -22.61 -12.04 -7.75
CA ALA A 294 -23.26 -12.78 -8.83
C ALA A 294 -22.24 -12.95 -9.97
N PRO A 295 -21.28 -13.90 -9.84
CA PRO A 295 -20.20 -14.04 -10.82
C PRO A 295 -20.76 -14.47 -12.18
N ILE A 296 -20.34 -13.76 -13.21
CA ILE A 296 -20.58 -14.12 -14.61
C ILE A 296 -19.53 -15.15 -15.02
N GLU A 297 -19.81 -15.94 -16.06
CA GLU A 297 -18.88 -16.92 -16.61
C GLU A 297 -17.47 -16.33 -16.82
N GLY A 298 -16.48 -17.02 -16.27
CA GLY A 298 -15.08 -16.61 -16.33
C GLY A 298 -14.65 -15.59 -15.28
N GLN A 299 -15.53 -15.04 -14.44
CA GLN A 299 -15.12 -14.22 -13.29
C GLN A 299 -14.63 -15.10 -12.13
N ILE A 300 -13.69 -14.57 -11.34
CA ILE A 300 -13.09 -15.26 -10.20
C ILE A 300 -13.45 -14.49 -8.94
N VAL A 301 -14.18 -15.13 -8.03
CA VAL A 301 -14.50 -14.56 -6.72
C VAL A 301 -13.39 -14.89 -5.73
N VAL A 302 -12.87 -13.86 -5.06
CA VAL A 302 -11.74 -13.96 -4.15
C VAL A 302 -12.02 -13.22 -2.84
N ALA A 303 -11.52 -13.75 -1.73
CA ALA A 303 -11.59 -13.09 -0.43
C ALA A 303 -10.60 -11.90 -0.34
N PRO A 304 -10.91 -10.81 0.38
CA PRO A 304 -9.97 -9.71 0.62
C PRO A 304 -8.63 -10.16 1.19
N GLY A 305 -8.66 -11.20 2.01
CA GLY A 305 -7.46 -11.81 2.60
C GLY A 305 -6.44 -12.28 1.55
N TRP A 306 -6.86 -12.67 0.35
CA TRP A 306 -5.94 -13.04 -0.74
C TRP A 306 -5.05 -11.87 -1.16
N ILE A 307 -5.63 -10.69 -1.26
CA ILE A 307 -4.94 -9.46 -1.65
C ILE A 307 -3.97 -9.05 -0.54
N LEU A 308 -4.45 -9.02 0.70
CA LEU A 308 -3.65 -8.63 1.86
C LEU A 308 -2.48 -9.60 2.11
N ASP A 309 -2.71 -10.91 2.00
CA ASP A 309 -1.68 -11.94 2.14
C ASP A 309 -0.66 -11.85 0.99
N SER A 310 -1.09 -11.58 -0.24
CA SER A 310 -0.20 -11.41 -1.40
C SER A 310 0.71 -10.20 -1.26
N ILE A 311 0.16 -9.07 -0.79
CA ILE A 311 0.96 -7.86 -0.49
C ILE A 311 1.95 -8.15 0.64
N THR A 312 1.50 -8.83 1.70
CA THR A 312 2.34 -9.14 2.88
C THR A 312 3.62 -9.88 2.49
N ILE A 313 3.55 -10.81 1.54
CA ILE A 313 4.72 -11.57 1.07
C ILE A 313 5.38 -10.97 -0.20
N ASN A 314 4.87 -9.85 -0.70
CA ASN A 314 5.21 -9.25 -2.00
C ASN A 314 5.24 -10.27 -3.17
N LYS A 315 4.24 -11.16 -3.21
CA LYS A 315 4.09 -12.19 -4.24
C LYS A 315 2.64 -12.64 -4.29
N VAL A 316 2.10 -12.82 -5.50
CA VAL A 316 0.71 -13.25 -5.67
C VAL A 316 0.55 -14.66 -5.11
N LYS A 317 -0.31 -14.82 -4.09
CA LYS A 317 -0.65 -16.12 -3.51
C LYS A 317 -1.42 -16.95 -4.52
N LYS A 318 -1.21 -18.27 -4.50
CA LYS A 318 -2.05 -19.21 -5.28
C LYS A 318 -3.49 -19.15 -4.77
N LEU A 319 -4.46 -19.18 -5.69
CA LEU A 319 -5.88 -19.24 -5.37
C LEU A 319 -6.23 -20.64 -4.84
N THR A 320 -6.12 -20.82 -3.53
CA THR A 320 -6.56 -22.04 -2.82
C THR A 320 -8.01 -21.89 -2.36
N LYS A 321 -8.60 -22.98 -1.83
CA LYS A 321 -9.96 -22.98 -1.24
C LYS A 321 -10.14 -21.95 -0.11
N LYS A 322 -9.05 -21.50 0.53
CA LYS A 322 -9.09 -20.43 1.54
C LYS A 322 -9.47 -19.07 0.93
N TYR A 323 -9.02 -18.83 -0.30
CA TYR A 323 -9.07 -17.53 -0.96
C TYR A 323 -10.15 -17.46 -2.02
N ARG A 324 -10.44 -18.58 -2.69
CA ARG A 324 -11.48 -18.66 -3.70
C ARG A 324 -12.81 -18.91 -3.01
N ILE A 325 -13.80 -18.07 -3.32
CA ILE A 325 -15.18 -18.26 -2.91
C ILE A 325 -15.87 -18.94 -4.09
N GLU A 326 -16.53 -20.06 -3.80
CA GLU A 326 -17.32 -20.83 -4.77
C GLU A 326 -18.77 -20.35 -4.77
#